data_AF-A0A929QJI6-F1
#
_entry.id   AF-A0A929QJI6-F1
#
_cell.length_a   1.000
_cell.length_b   1.000
_cell.length_c   1.000
_cell.angle_alpha   90.00
_cell.angle_beta   90.00
_cell.angle_gamma   90.00
#
_symmetry.space_group_name_H-M   'P 1'
#
loop_
_entity.id
_entity.type
_entity.pdbx_description
1 polymer ?
#
loop_
_entity_poly.entity_id
_entity_poly.type
_entity_poly.pdbx_seq_one_letter_code
_entity_poly.pdbx_strand_id
1 'polypeptide(L)'
;MLIDEIRTLPNEPGVYQYFDAQNRLLYVGKAKILKNRVKSYFKFTPSLAPAEKLSPRISKMISEAVHLEYIVTPSEADALILENSFIKQLKPKYNILLRDDKTY
;
A
#
# COMPACT_ATOMS: atom_id res chain seq x y z
N MET A 1 7.94 -11.48 -9.46
CA MET A 1 7.43 -10.27 -10.15
C MET A 1 6.27 -9.72 -9.32
N LEU A 2 5.98 -8.41 -9.33
CA LEU A 2 4.91 -7.79 -8.51
C LEU A 2 3.57 -8.55 -8.54
N ILE A 3 3.21 -9.12 -9.70
CA ILE A 3 1.99 -9.91 -9.85
C ILE A 3 1.95 -11.18 -8.98
N ASP A 4 3.11 -11.82 -8.75
CA ASP A 4 3.23 -13.02 -7.93
C ASP A 4 3.00 -12.68 -6.46
N GLU A 5 3.61 -11.58 -5.98
CA GLU A 5 3.42 -11.05 -4.62
C GLU A 5 1.95 -10.69 -4.35
N ILE A 6 1.28 -10.05 -5.31
CA ILE A 6 -0.15 -9.72 -5.18
C ILE A 6 -1.00 -11.00 -5.05
N ARG A 7 -0.60 -12.10 -5.71
CA ARG A 7 -1.33 -13.37 -5.67
C ARG A 7 -1.17 -14.10 -4.34
N THR A 8 -0.06 -13.90 -3.63
CA THR A 8 0.22 -14.56 -2.34
C THR A 8 -0.38 -13.85 -1.13
N LEU A 9 -1.02 -12.69 -1.31
CA LEU A 9 -1.57 -11.91 -0.19
C LEU A 9 -2.65 -12.67 0.60
N PRO A 10 -2.58 -12.61 1.95
CA PRO A 10 -3.53 -13.29 2.82
C PRO A 10 -4.87 -12.55 2.91
N ASN A 11 -5.88 -13.25 3.42
CA ASN A 11 -7.18 -12.67 3.78
C ASN A 11 -7.18 -12.13 5.22
N GLU A 12 -6.16 -11.37 5.57
CA GLU A 12 -5.92 -10.90 6.95
C GLU A 12 -5.74 -9.37 6.98
N PRO A 13 -5.96 -8.72 8.13
CA PRO A 13 -5.62 -7.32 8.30
C PRO A 13 -4.11 -7.13 8.35
N GLY A 14 -3.66 -5.94 7.95
CA GLY A 14 -2.24 -5.63 7.96
C GLY A 14 -1.89 -4.35 7.23
N VAL A 15 -0.58 -4.13 7.11
CA VAL A 15 0.02 -3.00 6.39
C VAL A 15 0.70 -3.54 5.14
N TYR A 16 0.57 -2.82 4.02
CA TYR A 16 1.27 -3.11 2.77
C TYR A 16 2.16 -1.94 2.37
N GLN A 17 3.25 -2.25 1.67
CA GLN A 17 4.30 -1.32 1.28
C GLN A 17 4.66 -1.54 -0.19
N TYR A 18 4.65 -0.46 -0.98
CA TYR A 18 5.10 -0.50 -2.37
C TYR A 18 6.48 0.12 -2.52
N PHE A 19 7.32 -0.51 -3.34
CA PHE A 19 8.69 -0.08 -3.61
C PHE A 19 8.94 0.05 -5.10
N ASP A 20 9.83 0.97 -5.47
CA ASP A 20 10.34 1.09 -6.85
C ASP A 20 11.52 0.15 -7.12
N ALA A 21 12.01 0.18 -8.37
CA ALA A 21 13.14 -0.64 -8.81
C ALA A 21 14.48 -0.33 -8.14
N GLN A 22 14.57 0.77 -7.38
CA GLN A 22 15.73 1.12 -6.56
C GLN A 22 15.49 0.79 -5.07
N ASN A 23 14.46 -0.01 -4.78
CA ASN A 23 14.07 -0.41 -3.43
C ASN A 23 13.68 0.78 -2.53
N ARG A 24 13.22 1.89 -3.11
CA ARG A 24 12.74 3.05 -2.33
C ARG A 24 11.28 2.88 -2.00
N LEU A 25 10.93 3.11 -0.74
CA LEU A 25 9.55 3.05 -0.28
C LEU A 25 8.71 4.17 -0.89
N LEU A 26 7.76 3.79 -1.74
CA LEU A 26 6.86 4.68 -2.45
C LEU A 26 5.63 5.02 -1.62
N TYR A 27 5.02 3.99 -1.01
CA TYR A 27 3.74 4.12 -0.34
C TYR A 27 3.55 3.05 0.74
N VAL A 28 2.89 3.44 1.81
CA VAL A 28 2.42 2.56 2.90
C VAL A 28 0.91 2.73 3.04
N GLY A 29 0.18 1.63 3.22
CA GLY A 29 -1.23 1.71 3.56
C GLY A 29 -1.71 0.53 4.41
N LYS A 30 -2.78 0.73 5.16
CA LYS A 30 -3.46 -0.35 5.90
C LYS A 30 -4.58 -1.03 5.13
N ALA A 31 -4.91 -2.26 5.52
CA ALA A 31 -6.04 -3.01 5.01
C ALA A 31 -6.74 -3.82 6.11
N LYS A 32 -8.07 -3.92 6.04
CA LYS A 32 -8.85 -4.93 6.77
C LYS A 32 -8.60 -6.34 6.22
N ILE A 33 -8.42 -6.42 4.90
CA ILE A 33 -8.10 -7.63 4.14
C ILE A 33 -7.07 -7.24 3.09
N LEU A 34 -5.82 -7.63 3.29
CA LEU A 34 -4.69 -7.27 2.43
C LEU A 34 -4.96 -7.60 0.96
N LYS A 35 -5.39 -8.84 0.67
CA LYS A 35 -5.72 -9.30 -0.68
C LYS A 35 -6.71 -8.39 -1.42
N ASN A 36 -7.81 -8.02 -0.76
CA ASN A 36 -8.86 -7.20 -1.40
C ASN A 36 -8.38 -5.77 -1.62
N ARG A 37 -7.70 -5.20 -0.63
CA ARG A 37 -7.22 -3.82 -0.70
C ARG A 37 -6.20 -3.65 -1.80
N VAL A 38 -5.19 -4.51 -1.85
CA VAL A 38 -4.14 -4.44 -2.88
C VAL A 38 -4.74 -4.64 -4.27
N LYS A 39 -5.59 -5.66 -4.46
CA LYS A 39 -6.22 -5.91 -5.77
C LYS A 39 -7.04 -4.73 -6.29
N SER A 40 -7.64 -3.92 -5.41
CA SER A 40 -8.42 -2.73 -5.83
C SER A 40 -7.60 -1.66 -6.54
N TYR A 41 -6.26 -1.67 -6.40
CA TYR A 41 -5.38 -0.76 -7.13
C TYR A 41 -5.13 -1.17 -8.58
N PHE A 42 -5.47 -2.41 -8.95
CA PHE A 42 -5.08 -2.97 -10.23
C PHE A 42 -6.28 -3.40 -11.07
N LYS A 43 -6.17 -3.15 -12.38
CA LYS A 43 -6.89 -3.85 -13.43
C LYS A 43 -6.03 -5.03 -13.87
N PHE A 44 -6.64 -6.22 -13.99
CA PHE A 44 -5.93 -7.46 -14.32
C PHE A 44 -6.10 -7.91 -15.78
N THR A 45 -6.76 -7.11 -16.62
CA THR A 45 -7.08 -7.46 -18.01
C THR A 45 -6.75 -6.30 -18.97
N PRO A 46 -5.92 -6.51 -20.01
CA PRO A 46 -5.13 -7.69 -20.39
C PRO A 46 -3.77 -7.82 -19.67
N SER A 47 -3.32 -6.78 -18.98
CA SER A 47 -2.06 -6.73 -18.22
C SER A 47 -2.28 -6.03 -16.88
N LEU A 48 -1.34 -6.18 -15.94
CA LEU A 48 -1.38 -5.48 -14.65
C LEU A 48 -1.24 -3.97 -14.91
N ALA A 49 -2.31 -3.22 -14.70
CA ALA A 49 -2.36 -1.77 -14.91
C ALA A 49 -3.08 -1.08 -13.73
N PRO A 50 -2.84 0.22 -13.48
CA PRO A 50 -3.61 0.97 -12.49
C PRO A 50 -5.12 0.91 -12.77
N ALA A 51 -5.94 0.76 -11.73
CA ALA A 51 -7.39 0.81 -11.86
C ALA A 51 -7.88 2.23 -12.24
N GLU A 52 -8.94 2.30 -13.04
CA GLU A 52 -9.43 3.57 -13.65
C GLU A 52 -9.90 4.61 -12.62
N LYS A 53 -10.37 4.17 -11.44
CA LYS A 53 -10.92 5.04 -10.39
C LYS A 53 -9.88 5.55 -9.40
N LEU A 54 -8.59 5.30 -9.63
CA LEU A 54 -7.52 5.79 -8.76
C LEU A 54 -7.28 7.28 -8.97
N SER A 55 -6.89 7.97 -7.90
CA SER A 55 -6.41 9.34 -8.05
C SER A 55 -5.13 9.36 -8.90
N PRO A 56 -4.86 10.46 -9.65
CA PRO A 56 -3.68 10.55 -10.52
C PRO A 56 -2.38 10.21 -9.81
N ARG A 57 -2.27 10.62 -8.54
CA ARG A 57 -1.12 10.34 -7.69
C ARG A 57 -0.94 8.86 -7.39
N ILE A 58 -2.02 8.16 -7.00
CA ILE A 58 -1.94 6.72 -6.70
C ILE A 58 -1.73 5.93 -7.99
N SER A 59 -2.35 6.34 -9.10
CA SER A 59 -2.09 5.75 -10.41
C SER A 59 -0.60 5.83 -10.79
N LYS A 60 0.03 7.00 -10.59
CA LYS A 60 1.47 7.19 -10.81
C LYS A 60 2.32 6.33 -9.87
N MET A 61 1.96 6.24 -8.59
CA MET A 61 2.66 5.37 -7.64
C MET A 61 2.67 3.91 -8.10
N ILE A 62 1.51 3.40 -8.51
CA ILE A 62 1.38 2.02 -9.00
C ILE A 62 2.19 1.78 -10.28
N SER A 63 2.29 2.77 -11.17
CA SER A 63 3.14 2.66 -12.36
C SER A 63 4.64 2.64 -12.07
N GLU A 64 5.08 3.17 -10.91
CA GLU A 64 6.48 3.15 -10.47
C GLU A 64 6.81 1.92 -9.59
N ALA A 65 5.79 1.27 -9.01
CA ALA A 65 5.95 0.16 -8.10
C ALA A 65 6.34 -1.13 -8.84
N VAL A 66 7.35 -1.83 -8.34
CA VAL A 66 7.81 -3.12 -8.89
C VAL A 66 7.88 -4.23 -7.85
N HIS A 67 7.77 -3.88 -6.57
CA HIS A 67 7.84 -4.78 -5.43
C HIS A 67 6.81 -4.41 -4.37
N LEU A 68 6.23 -5.42 -3.76
CA LEU A 68 5.22 -5.32 -2.71
C LEU A 68 5.61 -6.15 -1.50
N GLU A 69 5.57 -5.54 -0.32
CA GLU A 69 5.68 -6.23 0.96
C GLU A 69 4.45 -6.00 1.82
N TYR A 70 4.24 -6.89 2.79
CA TYR A 70 3.17 -6.74 3.76
C TYR A 70 3.56 -7.30 5.14
N ILE A 71 2.88 -6.78 6.17
CA ILE A 71 2.96 -7.26 7.54
C ILE A 71 1.53 -7.53 8.01
N VAL A 72 1.25 -8.78 8.40
CA VAL A 72 -0.04 -9.15 9.01
C VAL A 72 -0.07 -8.62 10.44
N THR A 73 -1.23 -8.12 10.85
CA THR A 73 -1.46 -7.62 12.21
C THR A 73 -2.61 -8.38 12.88
N PRO A 74 -2.67 -8.44 14.22
CA PRO A 74 -3.77 -9.12 14.91
C PRO A 74 -5.14 -8.47 14.70
N SER A 75 -5.17 -7.16 14.49
CA SER A 75 -6.40 -6.39 14.27
C SER A 75 -6.21 -5.25 13.26
N GLU A 76 -7.33 -4.64 12.85
CA GLU A 76 -7.29 -3.41 12.04
C GLU A 76 -6.70 -2.22 12.82
N ALA A 77 -6.93 -2.17 14.14
CA ALA A 77 -6.39 -1.10 14.99
C ALA A 77 -4.86 -1.15 15.03
N ASP A 78 -4.29 -2.35 15.15
CA ASP A 78 -2.85 -2.56 15.07
C ASP A 78 -2.29 -2.14 13.70
N ALA A 79 -2.99 -2.48 12.61
CA ALA A 79 -2.60 -2.05 11.26
C ALA A 79 -2.58 -0.51 11.14
N LEU A 80 -3.54 0.18 11.74
CA LEU A 80 -3.58 1.65 11.76
C LEU A 80 -2.40 2.24 12.54
N ILE A 81 -2.06 1.69 13.70
CA ILE A 81 -0.94 2.17 14.51
C ILE A 81 0.38 1.95 13.75
N LEU A 82 0.57 0.76 13.18
CA LEU A 82 1.78 0.41 12.44
C LEU A 82 1.94 1.24 11.17
N GLU A 83 0.88 1.42 10.38
CA GLU A 83 0.88 2.27 9.18
C GLU A 83 1.29 3.71 9.55
N ASN A 84 0.66 4.29 10.58
CA ASN A 84 1.00 5.63 11.03
C ASN A 84 2.46 5.74 11.47
N SER A 85 2.99 4.73 12.16
CA SER A 85 4.39 4.69 12.56
C SER A 85 5.32 4.72 11.34
N PHE A 86 5.06 3.87 10.34
CA PHE A 86 5.85 3.82 9.10
C PHE A 86 5.75 5.11 8.29
N ILE A 87 4.56 5.69 8.14
CA ILE A 87 4.38 6.95 7.40
C ILE A 87 5.18 8.07 8.09
N LYS A 88 5.14 8.17 9.42
CA LYS A 88 5.85 9.22 10.17
C LYS A 88 7.37 9.05 10.10
N GLN A 89 7.86 7.82 10.26
CA GLN A 89 9.30 7.52 10.30
C GLN A 89 9.94 7.56 8.91
N LEU A 90 9.29 6.96 7.92
CA LEU A 90 9.88 6.71 6.61
C LEU A 90 9.49 7.76 5.55
N LYS A 91 8.42 8.54 5.82
CA LYS A 91 7.90 9.61 4.95
C LYS A 91 7.83 9.20 3.47
N PRO A 92 7.09 8.13 3.12
CA PRO A 92 7.05 7.63 1.75
C PRO A 92 6.58 8.70 0.75
N LYS A 93 7.16 8.69 -0.45
CA LYS A 93 6.95 9.71 -1.51
C LYS A 93 5.48 10.02 -1.79
N TYR A 94 4.61 9.01 -1.73
CA TYR A 94 3.20 9.11 -2.11
C TYR A 94 2.21 9.13 -0.93
N ASN A 95 2.66 9.05 0.32
CA ASN A 95 1.77 9.24 1.47
C ASN A 95 1.53 10.75 1.70
N ILE A 96 0.27 11.15 1.91
CA ILE A 96 0.01 12.50 2.45
C ILE A 96 0.20 12.41 3.94
N LEU A 97 1.11 13.21 4.47
CA LEU A 97 1.09 13.56 5.88
C LEU A 97 -0.07 14.53 6.07
N LEU A 98 -1.23 14.00 6.46
CA LEU A 98 -2.28 14.85 7.01
C LEU A 98 -1.69 15.46 8.28
N ARG A 99 -1.42 16.76 8.26
CA ARG A 99 -1.14 17.53 9.46
C ARG A 99 -2.47 17.65 10.18
N ASP A 100 -2.75 16.73 11.09
CA ASP A 100 -3.85 16.92 12.04
C ASP A 100 -3.26 17.51 13.33
N ASP A 101 -3.63 18.76 13.60
CA ASP A 101 -3.37 19.54 14.82
C ASP A 101 -4.15 19.02 16.04
N LYS A 102 -4.45 17.72 16.11
CA LYS A 102 -5.16 17.13 17.25
C LYS A 102 -4.47 15.87 17.71
N THR A 103 -3.58 16.12 18.65
CA THR A 103 -3.10 15.27 19.73
C THR A 103 -4.05 14.10 20.03
N TYR A 104 -3.49 12.88 20.04
CA TYR A 104 -4.09 11.70 20.67
C TYR A 104 -4.10 11.86 22.20
#